data_AF-A0A8J6E572-F1
#
_entry.id   AF-A0A8J6E572-F1
#
_cell.length_a   1.000
_cell.length_b   1.000
_cell.length_c   1.000
_cell.angle_alpha   90.00
_cell.angle_beta   90.00
_cell.angle_gamma   90.00
#
_symmetry.space_group_name_H-M   'P 1'
#
loop_
_entity.id
_entity.type
_entity.pdbx_description
1 polymer ?
#
loop_
_entity_poly.entity_id
_entity_poly.type
_entity_poly.pdbx_seq_one_letter_code
_entity_poly.pdbx_strand_id
1 'polypeptide(L)'
;MEVVEEKVDTNTAKQLKDEGNDHFKRQDYVSAVSCYTEALEHAEDDEMRVILHSNCSLAHLKQEDYELAIKSAGEALKIDKTHCKSRLRRATAYEAKGNLFLALEDYKAVAEVALDAHPWLTRKIREIEPEAERQKQTEMKEALGQLRGLGDSLLKPFGLSTNNFAVKKDEGTGQFSISMKK
;
A
#
# COMPACT_ATOMS: atom_id res chain seq x y z
N MET A 1 -23.31 23.21 -35.06
CA MET A 1 -22.84 21.94 -34.49
C MET A 1 -22.81 22.17 -32.99
N GLU A 2 -23.93 21.89 -32.32
CA GLU A 2 -24.00 21.97 -30.85
C GLU A 2 -23.15 20.84 -30.30
N VAL A 3 -22.15 21.21 -29.50
CA VAL A 3 -21.46 20.25 -28.63
C VAL A 3 -22.47 19.91 -27.55
N VAL A 4 -23.08 18.73 -27.65
CA VAL A 4 -23.92 18.19 -26.59
C VAL A 4 -22.96 17.87 -25.44
N GLU A 5 -22.89 18.76 -24.45
CA GLU A 5 -22.35 18.40 -23.14
C GLU A 5 -23.27 17.33 -22.57
N GLU A 6 -22.85 16.07 -22.70
CA GLU A 6 -23.49 14.92 -22.08
C GLU A 6 -23.44 15.14 -20.57
N LYS A 7 -24.55 15.64 -20.00
CA LYS A 7 -24.74 15.71 -18.55
C LYS A 7 -24.71 14.28 -18.03
N VAL A 8 -23.56 13.86 -17.52
CA VAL A 8 -23.39 12.60 -16.84
C VAL A 8 -24.38 12.56 -15.67
N ASP A 9 -25.16 11.48 -15.60
CA ASP A 9 -26.21 11.35 -14.59
C ASP A 9 -25.59 10.81 -13.30
N THR A 10 -25.26 11.69 -12.35
CA THR A 10 -24.83 11.36 -10.97
C THR A 10 -25.69 10.28 -10.28
N ASN A 11 -26.95 10.11 -10.69
CA ASN A 11 -27.83 9.07 -10.18
C ASN A 11 -27.33 7.67 -10.54
N THR A 12 -26.70 7.51 -11.71
CA THR A 12 -26.22 6.23 -12.25
C THR A 12 -25.12 5.63 -11.38
N ALA A 13 -24.10 6.41 -11.01
CA ALA A 13 -23.03 5.93 -10.13
C ALA A 13 -23.56 5.47 -8.77
N LYS A 14 -24.53 6.21 -8.22
CA LYS A 14 -25.15 5.87 -6.94
C LYS A 14 -25.98 4.58 -7.04
N GLN A 15 -26.77 4.43 -8.11
CA GLN A 15 -27.57 3.23 -8.36
C GLN A 15 -26.69 1.99 -8.50
N LEU A 16 -25.65 2.05 -9.35
CA LEU A 16 -24.68 0.96 -9.54
C LEU A 16 -23.93 0.62 -8.25
N LYS A 17 -23.56 1.63 -7.46
CA LYS A 17 -22.98 1.40 -6.12
C LYS A 17 -23.96 0.66 -5.21
N ASP A 18 -25.23 1.05 -5.19
CA ASP A 18 -26.24 0.44 -4.32
C ASP A 18 -26.55 -1.00 -4.78
N GLU A 19 -26.60 -1.26 -6.09
CA GLU A 19 -26.69 -2.61 -6.66
C GLU A 19 -25.46 -3.47 -6.31
N GLY A 20 -24.25 -2.91 -6.44
CA GLY A 20 -23.02 -3.57 -6.00
C GLY A 20 -23.04 -3.92 -4.51
N ASN A 21 -23.60 -3.04 -3.67
CA ASN A 21 -23.78 -3.30 -2.24
C ASN A 21 -24.77 -4.44 -1.99
N ASP A 22 -25.82 -4.58 -2.81
CA ASP A 22 -26.78 -5.66 -2.70
C ASP A 22 -26.20 -7.00 -3.16
N HIS A 23 -25.42 -7.04 -4.24
CA HIS A 23 -24.61 -8.21 -4.60
C HIS A 23 -23.63 -8.58 -3.48
N PHE A 24 -22.94 -7.59 -2.90
CA PHE A 24 -22.02 -7.81 -1.80
C PHE A 24 -22.70 -8.45 -0.57
N LYS A 25 -23.89 -7.95 -0.19
CA LYS A 25 -24.69 -8.54 0.91
C LYS A 25 -25.09 -9.99 0.64
N ARG A 26 -25.33 -10.32 -0.63
CA ARG A 26 -25.61 -11.70 -1.10
C ARG A 26 -24.35 -12.57 -1.23
N GLN A 27 -23.18 -12.03 -0.88
CA GLN A 27 -21.87 -12.67 -1.03
C GLN A 27 -21.47 -12.95 -2.49
N ASP A 28 -22.15 -12.31 -3.44
CA ASP A 28 -21.79 -12.33 -4.85
C ASP A 28 -20.76 -11.24 -5.12
N TYR A 29 -19.52 -11.50 -4.73
CA TYR A 29 -18.45 -10.51 -4.77
C TYR A 29 -17.99 -10.17 -6.18
N VAL A 30 -18.12 -11.10 -7.13
CA VAL A 30 -17.76 -10.88 -8.54
C VAL A 30 -18.69 -9.83 -9.16
N SER A 31 -20.01 -10.03 -9.03
CA SER A 31 -20.98 -9.04 -9.53
C SER A 31 -20.87 -7.72 -8.78
N ALA A 32 -20.60 -7.75 -7.46
CA ALA A 32 -20.37 -6.53 -6.69
C ALA A 32 -19.21 -5.70 -7.26
N VAL A 33 -18.05 -6.33 -7.55
CA VAL A 33 -16.91 -5.65 -8.18
C VAL A 33 -17.28 -5.11 -9.56
N SER A 34 -18.04 -5.86 -10.36
CA SER A 34 -18.50 -5.40 -11.67
C SER A 34 -19.31 -4.10 -11.54
N CYS A 35 -20.34 -4.08 -10.68
CA CYS A 35 -21.17 -2.90 -10.46
C CYS A 35 -20.36 -1.72 -9.91
N TYR A 36 -19.44 -1.93 -8.96
CA TYR A 36 -18.59 -0.85 -8.46
C TYR A 36 -17.63 -0.31 -9.51
N THR A 37 -17.14 -1.17 -10.41
CA THR A 37 -16.24 -0.76 -11.49
C THR A 37 -16.98 0.05 -12.55
N GLU A 38 -18.19 -0.36 -12.91
CA GLU A 38 -19.07 0.41 -13.78
C GLU A 38 -19.47 1.75 -13.13
N ALA A 39 -19.77 1.76 -11.83
CA ALA A 39 -20.06 2.97 -11.09
C ALA A 39 -18.90 3.99 -11.11
N LEU A 40 -17.64 3.54 -11.23
CA LEU A 40 -16.48 4.42 -11.34
C LEU A 40 -16.47 5.22 -12.65
N GLU A 41 -17.04 4.68 -13.73
CA GLU A 41 -17.15 5.37 -15.03
C GLU A 41 -18.10 6.57 -14.95
N HIS A 42 -19.04 6.53 -14.02
CA HIS A 42 -20.04 7.57 -13.79
C HIS A 42 -19.78 8.43 -12.54
N ALA A 43 -18.70 8.16 -11.79
CA ALA A 43 -18.37 8.91 -10.59
C ALA A 43 -17.85 10.32 -10.96
N GLU A 44 -18.48 11.37 -10.44
CA GLU A 44 -18.09 12.75 -10.74
C GLU A 44 -17.12 13.34 -9.73
N ASP A 45 -17.27 12.96 -8.46
CA ASP A 45 -16.48 13.46 -7.36
C ASP A 45 -15.51 12.42 -6.78
N ASP A 46 -14.50 12.92 -6.10
CA ASP A 46 -13.43 12.12 -5.51
C ASP A 46 -13.90 11.33 -4.30
N GLU A 47 -14.93 11.77 -3.58
CA GLU A 47 -15.50 11.05 -2.44
C GLU A 47 -16.15 9.75 -2.91
N MET A 48 -16.96 9.80 -3.98
CA MET A 48 -17.57 8.63 -4.62
C MET A 48 -16.49 7.67 -5.13
N ARG A 49 -15.46 8.19 -5.83
CA ARG A 49 -14.34 7.36 -6.32
C ARG A 49 -13.62 6.64 -5.19
N VAL A 50 -13.33 7.33 -4.07
CA VAL A 50 -12.72 6.74 -2.87
C VAL A 50 -13.60 5.62 -2.31
N ILE A 51 -14.91 5.85 -2.17
CA ILE A 51 -15.86 4.85 -1.66
C ILE A 51 -15.90 3.61 -2.56
N LEU A 52 -16.02 3.79 -3.87
CA LEU A 52 -16.11 2.70 -4.85
C LEU A 52 -14.84 1.86 -4.87
N HIS A 53 -13.66 2.48 -4.98
CA HIS A 53 -12.38 1.77 -4.90
C HIS A 53 -12.20 1.05 -3.55
N SER A 54 -12.64 1.68 -2.45
CA SER A 54 -12.63 1.02 -1.15
C SER A 54 -13.51 -0.23 -1.17
N ASN A 55 -14.73 -0.16 -1.71
CA ASN A 55 -15.66 -1.28 -1.78
C ASN A 55 -15.14 -2.42 -2.67
N CYS A 56 -14.54 -2.10 -3.82
CA CYS A 56 -13.81 -3.09 -4.62
C CYS A 56 -12.73 -3.80 -3.80
N SER A 57 -11.94 -3.06 -3.01
CA SER A 57 -10.92 -3.66 -2.13
C SER A 57 -11.52 -4.66 -1.14
N LEU A 58 -12.66 -4.33 -0.53
CA LEU A 58 -13.36 -5.24 0.38
C LEU A 58 -13.90 -6.48 -0.33
N ALA A 59 -14.48 -6.32 -1.53
CA ALA A 59 -14.98 -7.44 -2.30
C ALA A 59 -13.86 -8.38 -2.76
N HIS A 60 -12.69 -7.84 -3.14
CA HIS A 60 -11.50 -8.65 -3.43
C HIS A 60 -10.95 -9.36 -2.18
N LEU A 61 -10.92 -8.70 -1.01
CA LEU A 61 -10.57 -9.36 0.25
C LEU A 61 -11.47 -10.58 0.55
N LYS A 62 -12.76 -10.46 0.26
CA LYS A 62 -13.73 -11.56 0.47
C LYS A 62 -13.58 -12.69 -0.54
N GLN A 63 -12.97 -12.42 -1.67
CA GLN A 63 -12.58 -13.42 -2.67
C GLN A 63 -11.17 -13.98 -2.43
N GLU A 64 -10.48 -13.52 -1.38
CA GLU A 64 -9.07 -13.84 -1.11
C GLU A 64 -8.11 -13.41 -2.25
N ASP A 65 -8.55 -12.48 -3.12
CA ASP A 65 -7.70 -11.84 -4.13
C ASP A 65 -6.99 -10.64 -3.51
N TYR A 66 -5.91 -10.94 -2.78
CA TYR A 66 -5.20 -9.94 -1.99
C TYR A 66 -4.47 -8.90 -2.87
N GLU A 67 -3.98 -9.29 -4.04
CA GLU A 67 -3.35 -8.39 -5.01
C GLU A 67 -4.32 -7.32 -5.50
N LEU A 68 -5.52 -7.72 -5.95
CA LEU A 68 -6.53 -6.77 -6.40
C LEU A 68 -7.08 -5.96 -5.22
N ALA A 69 -7.15 -6.54 -4.02
CA ALA A 69 -7.52 -5.81 -2.81
C ALA A 69 -6.53 -4.67 -2.50
N ILE A 70 -5.22 -4.96 -2.54
CA ILE A 70 -4.15 -3.97 -2.33
C ILE A 70 -4.23 -2.87 -3.38
N LYS A 71 -4.37 -3.24 -4.66
CA LYS A 71 -4.47 -2.29 -5.76
C LYS A 71 -5.66 -1.36 -5.59
N SER A 72 -6.85 -1.91 -5.34
CA SER A 72 -8.09 -1.14 -5.19
C SER A 72 -8.02 -0.19 -3.99
N ALA A 73 -7.52 -0.65 -2.85
CA ALA A 73 -7.31 0.23 -1.69
C ALA A 73 -6.26 1.31 -1.98
N GLY A 74 -5.21 0.97 -2.74
CA GLY A 74 -4.20 1.90 -3.20
C GLY A 74 -4.78 3.03 -4.05
N GLU A 75 -5.67 2.73 -5.00
CA GLU A 75 -6.35 3.76 -5.80
C GLU A 75 -7.18 4.70 -4.92
N ALA A 76 -7.93 4.18 -3.95
CA ALA A 76 -8.64 5.02 -2.98
C ALA A 76 -7.68 5.92 -2.18
N LEU A 77 -6.54 5.39 -1.73
CA LEU A 77 -5.55 6.13 -0.93
C LEU A 77 -4.71 7.12 -1.74
N LYS A 78 -4.66 7.01 -3.07
CA LYS A 78 -4.08 8.04 -3.93
C LYS A 78 -4.94 9.31 -3.93
N ILE A 79 -6.26 9.14 -3.86
CA ILE A 79 -7.24 10.23 -3.83
C ILE A 79 -7.34 10.79 -2.41
N ASP A 80 -7.67 9.95 -1.43
CA ASP A 80 -7.71 10.32 0.00
C ASP A 80 -6.74 9.48 0.82
N LYS A 81 -5.58 10.07 1.11
CA LYS A 81 -4.53 9.47 1.94
C LYS A 81 -4.95 9.24 3.38
N THR A 82 -6.05 9.82 3.85
CA THR A 82 -6.52 9.68 5.25
C THR A 82 -7.65 8.66 5.40
N HIS A 83 -8.13 8.07 4.30
CA HIS A 83 -9.26 7.15 4.32
C HIS A 83 -8.96 5.84 5.08
N CYS A 84 -9.32 5.82 6.37
CA CYS A 84 -9.00 4.72 7.29
C CYS A 84 -9.51 3.35 6.82
N LYS A 85 -10.70 3.28 6.21
CA LYS A 85 -11.26 1.99 5.73
C LYS A 85 -10.41 1.38 4.63
N SER A 86 -9.98 2.17 3.63
CA SER A 86 -9.11 1.68 2.56
C SER A 86 -7.75 1.26 3.10
N ARG A 87 -7.17 2.04 4.02
CA ARG A 87 -5.89 1.71 4.65
C ARG A 87 -5.97 0.41 5.46
N LEU A 88 -7.02 0.22 6.27
CA LEU A 88 -7.23 -1.05 6.98
C LEU A 88 -7.39 -2.24 6.03
N ARG A 89 -8.16 -2.09 4.94
CA ARG A 89 -8.35 -3.16 3.94
C ARG A 89 -7.01 -3.53 3.29
N ARG A 90 -6.17 -2.55 2.96
CA ARG A 90 -4.82 -2.77 2.43
C ARG A 90 -3.91 -3.47 3.43
N ALA A 91 -3.93 -3.05 4.70
CA ALA A 91 -3.19 -3.70 5.77
C ALA A 91 -3.56 -5.18 5.93
N THR A 92 -4.86 -5.49 5.93
CA THR A 92 -5.36 -6.87 6.00
C THR A 92 -4.92 -7.70 4.80
N ALA A 93 -4.93 -7.14 3.59
CA ALA A 93 -4.45 -7.84 2.40
C ALA A 93 -2.93 -8.09 2.43
N TYR A 94 -2.13 -7.11 2.90
CA TYR A 94 -0.70 -7.30 3.10
C TYR A 94 -0.39 -8.37 4.15
N GLU A 95 -1.12 -8.37 5.27
CA GLU A 95 -1.00 -9.38 6.32
C GLU A 95 -1.30 -10.78 5.79
N ALA A 96 -2.39 -10.94 5.03
CA ALA A 96 -2.75 -12.22 4.41
C ALA A 96 -1.70 -12.72 3.41
N LYS A 97 -1.00 -11.81 2.72
CA LYS A 97 0.15 -12.12 1.86
C LYS A 97 1.46 -12.36 2.61
N GLY A 98 1.48 -12.21 3.94
CA GLY A 98 2.68 -12.33 4.75
C GLY A 98 3.63 -11.12 4.67
N ASN A 99 3.23 -10.02 4.02
CA ASN A 99 3.99 -8.77 4.01
C ASN A 99 3.68 -7.96 5.27
N LEU A 100 4.22 -8.41 6.41
CA LEU A 100 3.88 -7.88 7.72
C LEU A 100 4.46 -6.47 7.93
N PHE A 101 5.57 -6.15 7.26
CA PHE A 101 6.13 -4.81 7.29
C PHE A 101 5.15 -3.76 6.74
N LEU A 102 4.65 -3.95 5.51
CA LEU A 102 3.69 -3.01 4.92
C LEU A 102 2.34 -3.01 5.64
N ALA A 103 1.91 -4.17 6.16
CA ALA A 103 0.70 -4.26 6.98
C ALA A 103 0.83 -3.42 8.26
N LEU A 104 1.96 -3.52 8.96
CA LEU A 104 2.24 -2.76 10.17
C LEU A 104 2.25 -1.25 9.91
N GLU A 105 2.87 -0.80 8.81
CA GLU A 105 2.87 0.62 8.43
C GLU A 105 1.45 1.16 8.27
N ASP A 106 0.60 0.43 7.54
CA ASP A 106 -0.79 0.83 7.35
C ASP A 106 -1.60 0.78 8.66
N TYR A 107 -1.43 -0.24 9.51
CA TYR A 107 -2.12 -0.29 10.80
C TYR A 107 -1.72 0.86 11.72
N LYS A 108 -0.43 1.19 11.81
CA LYS A 108 0.07 2.32 12.61
C LYS A 108 -0.49 3.65 12.10
N ALA A 109 -0.48 3.87 10.79
CA ALA A 109 -1.03 5.09 10.20
C ALA A 109 -2.54 5.24 10.45
N VAL A 110 -3.30 4.15 10.57
CA VAL A 110 -4.72 4.24 11.01
C VAL A 110 -4.83 4.61 12.49
N ALA A 111 -3.97 4.03 13.34
CA ALA A 111 -3.97 4.32 14.78
C ALA A 111 -3.56 5.77 15.10
N GLU A 112 -2.74 6.40 14.26
CA GLU A 112 -2.35 7.81 14.42
C GLU A 112 -3.50 8.79 14.11
N VAL A 113 -4.36 8.45 13.14
CA VAL A 113 -5.48 9.30 12.72
C VAL A 113 -6.71 9.09 13.62
N ALA A 114 -6.94 7.87 14.09
CA ALA A 114 -8.03 7.56 15.00
C ALA A 114 -7.68 7.99 16.43
N LEU A 115 -8.22 9.13 16.87
CA LEU A 115 -8.00 9.71 18.22
C LEU A 115 -8.22 8.68 19.35
N ASP A 116 -9.11 7.70 19.11
CA ASP A 116 -9.34 6.51 19.93
C ASP A 116 -9.16 5.23 19.09
N ALA A 117 -7.91 4.88 18.77
CA ALA A 117 -7.61 3.63 18.07
C ALA A 117 -8.26 2.44 18.80
N HIS A 118 -9.13 1.71 18.10
CA HIS A 118 -9.91 0.63 18.70
C HIS A 118 -8.98 -0.43 19.31
N PRO A 119 -9.25 -0.97 20.52
CA PRO A 119 -8.39 -1.95 21.18
C PRO A 119 -7.91 -3.14 20.34
N TRP A 120 -8.69 -3.58 19.34
CA TRP A 120 -8.30 -4.67 18.44
C TRP A 120 -7.09 -4.27 17.57
N LEU A 121 -7.03 -3.01 17.11
CA LEU A 121 -5.97 -2.51 16.24
C LEU A 121 -4.66 -2.40 17.01
N THR A 122 -4.70 -1.83 18.22
CA THR A 122 -3.54 -1.76 19.11
C THR A 122 -2.99 -3.15 19.43
N ARG A 123 -3.87 -4.12 19.69
CA ARG A 123 -3.46 -5.52 19.90
C ARG A 123 -2.83 -6.12 18.63
N LYS A 124 -3.43 -5.89 17.47
CA LYS A 124 -2.92 -6.40 16.18
C LYS A 124 -1.54 -5.83 15.85
N ILE A 125 -1.34 -4.52 16.04
CA ILE A 125 -0.02 -3.87 15.88
C ILE A 125 1.02 -4.57 16.76
N ARG A 126 0.73 -4.74 18.06
CA ARG A 126 1.63 -5.40 19.01
C ARG A 126 1.92 -6.86 18.65
N GLU A 127 0.95 -7.55 18.07
CA GLU A 127 1.07 -8.95 17.65
C GLU A 127 2.04 -9.11 16.47
N ILE A 128 1.90 -8.30 15.43
CA ILE A 128 2.68 -8.46 14.19
C ILE A 128 4.03 -7.75 14.22
N GLU A 129 4.20 -6.73 15.08
CA GLU A 129 5.37 -5.84 15.08
C GLU A 129 6.72 -6.57 15.21
N PRO A 130 6.90 -7.57 16.09
CA PRO A 130 8.18 -8.27 16.21
C PRO A 130 8.60 -8.98 14.90
N GLU A 131 7.65 -9.60 14.20
CA GLU A 131 7.95 -10.32 12.96
C GLU A 131 8.09 -9.37 11.78
N ALA A 132 7.29 -8.30 11.72
CA ALA A 132 7.45 -7.25 10.72
C ALA A 132 8.84 -6.60 10.77
N GLU A 133 9.36 -6.33 11.97
CA GLU A 133 10.71 -5.78 12.15
C GLU A 133 11.79 -6.80 11.75
N ARG A 134 11.58 -8.09 12.04
CA ARG A 134 12.48 -9.17 11.60
C ARG A 134 12.52 -9.29 10.07
N GLN A 135 11.36 -9.25 9.40
CA GLN A 135 11.28 -9.24 7.93
C GLN A 135 12.06 -8.06 7.36
N LYS A 136 11.80 -6.85 7.87
CA LYS A 136 12.51 -5.64 7.45
C LYS A 136 14.03 -5.75 7.59
N GLN A 137 14.52 -6.25 8.73
CA GLN A 137 15.95 -6.43 8.96
C GLN A 137 16.58 -7.46 8.01
N THR A 138 15.85 -8.54 7.72
CA THR A 138 16.29 -9.60 6.82
C THR A 138 16.38 -9.09 5.40
N GLU A 139 15.31 -8.49 4.87
CA GLU A 139 15.26 -7.90 3.53
C GLU A 139 16.30 -6.80 3.36
N MET A 140 16.48 -5.92 4.37
CA MET A 140 17.50 -4.88 4.34
C MET A 140 18.92 -5.47 4.27
N LYS A 141 19.20 -6.52 5.06
CA LYS A 141 20.50 -7.20 5.04
C LYS A 141 20.78 -7.86 3.70
N GLU A 142 19.77 -8.48 3.09
CA GLU A 142 19.87 -9.10 1.77
C GLU A 142 20.11 -8.04 0.68
N ALA A 143 19.34 -6.95 0.69
CA ALA A 143 19.49 -5.83 -0.24
C ALA A 143 20.89 -5.19 -0.12
N LEU A 144 21.38 -4.96 1.10
CA LEU A 144 22.74 -4.48 1.34
C LEU A 144 23.80 -5.45 0.82
N GLY A 145 23.57 -6.76 0.98
CA GLY A 145 24.43 -7.81 0.43
C GLY A 145 24.50 -7.76 -1.11
N GLN A 146 23.35 -7.60 -1.76
CA GLN A 146 23.27 -7.47 -3.22
C GLN A 146 23.96 -6.20 -3.73
N LEU A 147 23.72 -5.06 -3.07
CA LEU A 147 24.39 -3.79 -3.39
C LEU A 147 25.91 -3.90 -3.24
N ARG A 148 26.37 -4.56 -2.18
CA ARG A 148 27.78 -4.84 -1.98
C ARG A 148 28.35 -5.74 -3.08
N GLY A 149 27.66 -6.82 -3.43
CA GLY A 149 28.08 -7.72 -4.51
C GLY A 149 28.14 -7.03 -5.88
N LEU A 150 27.20 -6.13 -6.16
CA LEU A 150 27.23 -5.28 -7.35
C LEU A 150 28.45 -4.35 -7.33
N GLY A 151 28.72 -3.71 -6.19
CA GLY A 151 29.90 -2.87 -5.99
C GLY A 151 31.21 -3.63 -6.19
N ASP A 152 31.34 -4.81 -5.59
CA ASP A 152 32.50 -5.69 -5.76
C ASP A 152 32.69 -6.13 -7.21
N SER A 153 31.60 -6.40 -7.94
CA SER A 153 31.65 -6.77 -9.35
C SER A 153 32.19 -5.64 -10.23
N LEU A 154 31.84 -4.39 -9.93
CA LEU A 154 32.36 -3.20 -10.62
C LEU A 154 33.84 -2.95 -10.28
N LEU A 155 34.28 -3.30 -9.07
CA LEU A 155 35.62 -3.04 -8.57
C LEU A 155 36.63 -4.15 -8.92
N LYS A 156 36.16 -5.38 -9.15
CA LYS A 156 37.01 -6.55 -9.41
C LYS A 156 37.99 -6.39 -10.59
N PRO A 157 37.63 -5.79 -11.75
CA PRO A 157 38.58 -5.54 -12.85
C PRO A 157 39.77 -4.66 -12.46
N PHE A 158 39.62 -3.88 -11.40
CA PHE A 158 40.65 -2.98 -10.87
C PHE A 158 41.43 -3.60 -9.69
N GLY A 159 41.16 -4.87 -9.34
CA GLY A 159 41.77 -5.53 -8.18
C GLY A 159 41.25 -5.01 -6.83
N LEU A 160 40.03 -4.43 -6.82
CA LEU A 160 39.44 -3.76 -5.66
C LEU A 160 38.17 -4.48 -5.17
N SER A 161 37.80 -4.23 -3.92
CA SER A 161 36.54 -4.61 -3.29
C SER A 161 35.98 -3.44 -2.48
N THR A 162 34.67 -3.41 -2.22
CA THR A 162 34.02 -2.48 -1.29
C THR A 162 34.65 -2.52 0.10
N ASN A 163 35.27 -3.64 0.50
CA ASN A 163 36.02 -3.76 1.75
C ASN A 163 37.26 -2.86 1.81
N ASN A 164 37.86 -2.56 0.65
CA ASN A 164 39.03 -1.72 0.54
C ASN A 164 38.72 -0.26 0.86
N PHE A 165 37.45 0.13 1.00
CA PHE A 165 37.05 1.51 1.23
C PHE A 165 36.49 1.69 2.65
N ALA A 166 36.90 2.77 3.32
CA ALA A 166 36.36 3.25 4.57
C ALA A 166 35.65 4.58 4.33
N VAL A 167 34.36 4.64 4.66
CA VAL A 167 33.60 5.88 4.67
C VAL A 167 33.66 6.48 6.07
N LYS A 168 34.10 7.73 6.19
CA LYS A 168 34.01 8.51 7.44
C LYS A 168 33.08 9.70 7.21
N LYS A 169 32.14 9.89 8.14
CA LYS A 169 31.28 11.08 8.18
C LYS A 169 31.88 12.08 9.17
N ASP A 170 32.05 13.31 8.73
CA ASP A 170 32.42 14.42 9.61
C ASP A 170 31.16 14.92 10.35
N GLU A 171 31.16 14.86 11.68
CA GLU A 171 29.97 15.18 12.49
C GLU A 171 29.66 16.69 12.57
N GLY A 172 30.61 17.56 12.24
CA GLY A 172 30.42 19.01 12.27
C GLY A 172 29.87 19.59 10.97
N THR A 173 30.32 19.04 9.83
CA THR A 173 29.95 19.53 8.48
C THR A 173 28.96 18.62 7.75
N GLY A 174 28.83 17.37 8.19
CA GLY A 174 28.04 16.35 7.50
C GLY A 174 28.70 15.80 6.22
N GLN A 175 29.92 16.23 5.87
CA GLN A 175 30.64 15.71 4.70
C GLN A 175 31.07 14.26 4.88
N PHE A 176 31.00 13.50 3.78
CA PHE A 176 31.51 12.14 3.69
C PHE A 176 32.87 12.12 3.00
N SER A 177 33.84 11.50 3.65
CA SER A 177 35.14 11.19 3.04
C SER A 177 35.27 9.68 2.84
N ILE A 178 35.69 9.28 1.64
CA ILE A 178 35.98 7.88 1.32
C ILE A 178 37.50 7.77 1.23
N SER A 179 38.05 6.85 2.02
CA SER A 179 39.49 6.57 2.05
C SER A 179 39.72 5.10 1.75
N MET A 180 40.78 4.78 1.02
CA MET A 180 41.15 3.40 0.77
C MET A 180 41.95 2.87 1.98
N LYS A 181 41.51 1.75 2.54
CA LYS A 181 42.26 0.98 3.54
C LYS A 181 43.46 0.34 2.84
N LYS A 182 44.65 0.53 3.40
CA LYS A 182 45.86 -0.17 2.97
C LYS A 182 45.80 -1.64 3.37
#